data_AF-A0A2K0TXX4-F1
#
_entry.id   AF-A0A2K0TXX4-F1
#
_cell.length_a   1.000
_cell.length_b   1.000
_cell.length_c   1.000
_cell.angle_alpha   90.00
_cell.angle_beta   90.00
_cell.angle_gamma   90.00
#
_symmetry.space_group_name_H-M   'P 1'
#
loop_
_entity.id
_entity.type
_entity.pdbx_description
1 polymer ?
#
loop_
_entity_poly.entity_id
_entity_poly.type
_entity_poly.pdbx_seq_one_letter_code
_entity_poly.pdbx_strand_id
1 'polypeptide(L)'
;MDVLGLLANISQVVDLLVKIGVMCSIYCVDVKKAPGDVRRLLKEVDRLTAVIKELESLLQSPKGSSKLESPTLRQAVFDLRRLLAEMVAKLDLGAKHARAVWPFKKREIHEIFATIERQKANILLNINIEQT
;
A
#
# COMPACT_ATOMS: atom_id res chain seq x y z
N MET A 1 -6.36 -19.32 3.83
CA MET A 1 -5.42 -18.85 2.79
C MET A 1 -4.21 -19.75 2.84
N ASP A 2 -3.67 -20.15 1.71
CA ASP A 2 -2.43 -20.92 1.60
C ASP A 2 -1.28 -19.99 1.17
N VAL A 3 -0.11 -20.57 0.95
CA VAL A 3 1.09 -19.84 0.49
C VAL A 3 0.83 -19.08 -0.81
N LEU A 4 0.20 -19.76 -1.77
CA LEU A 4 -0.11 -19.21 -3.08
C LEU A 4 -1.12 -18.06 -2.97
N GLY A 5 -2.13 -18.20 -2.11
CA GLY A 5 -3.09 -17.14 -1.82
C GLY A 5 -2.45 -15.91 -1.18
N LEU A 6 -1.43 -16.09 -0.31
CA LEU A 6 -0.68 -14.96 0.25
C LEU A 6 0.13 -14.24 -0.84
N LEU A 7 0.87 -14.99 -1.66
CA LEU A 7 1.64 -14.43 -2.80
C LEU A 7 0.73 -13.66 -3.77
N ALA A 8 -0.44 -14.20 -4.10
CA ALA A 8 -1.41 -13.51 -4.95
C ALA A 8 -1.91 -12.20 -4.32
N ASN A 9 -2.19 -12.18 -3.01
CA ASN A 9 -2.56 -10.94 -2.32
C ASN A 9 -1.43 -9.90 -2.32
N ILE A 10 -0.18 -10.34 -2.16
CA ILE A 10 1.00 -9.46 -2.19
C ILE A 10 1.15 -8.82 -3.58
N SER A 11 1.05 -9.63 -4.64
CA SER A 11 1.08 -9.13 -6.02
C SER A 11 -0.03 -8.09 -6.25
N GLN A 12 -1.25 -8.35 -5.78
CA GLN A 12 -2.35 -7.37 -5.85
C GLN A 12 -2.05 -6.09 -5.06
N VAL A 13 -1.38 -6.16 -3.91
CA VAL A 13 -0.94 -4.97 -3.16
C VAL A 13 0.05 -4.15 -3.98
N VAL A 14 1.02 -4.79 -4.65
CA VAL A 14 1.97 -4.11 -5.54
C VAL A 14 1.25 -3.38 -6.67
N ASP A 15 0.31 -4.05 -7.36
CA ASP A 15 -0.45 -3.45 -8.45
C ASP A 15 -1.25 -2.22 -7.99
N LEU A 16 -1.88 -2.31 -6.82
CA LEU A 16 -2.62 -1.19 -6.23
C LEU A 16 -1.70 -0.01 -5.89
N LEU A 17 -0.51 -0.26 -5.35
CA LEU A 17 0.48 0.79 -5.04
C LEU A 17 0.94 1.51 -6.30
N VAL A 18 1.26 0.76 -7.37
CA VAL A 18 1.60 1.33 -8.68
C VAL A 18 0.45 2.20 -9.19
N LYS A 19 -0.78 1.70 -9.13
CA LYS A 19 -1.98 2.44 -9.58
C LYS A 19 -2.21 3.73 -8.78
N ILE A 20 -2.01 3.71 -7.46
CA ILE A 20 -2.07 4.91 -6.62
C ILE A 20 -1.00 5.91 -7.05
N GLY A 21 0.24 5.46 -7.29
CA GLY A 21 1.33 6.31 -7.76
C GLY A 21 0.99 7.02 -9.07
N VAL A 22 0.47 6.28 -10.05
CA VAL A 22 0.01 6.83 -11.34
C VAL A 22 -1.14 7.83 -11.14
N MET A 23 -2.15 7.50 -10.33
CA MET A 23 -3.28 8.41 -10.09
C MET A 23 -2.83 9.69 -9.39
N CYS A 24 -1.87 9.62 -8.46
CA CYS A 24 -1.33 10.79 -7.78
C CYS A 24 -0.67 11.79 -8.73
N SER A 25 -0.12 11.34 -9.88
CA SER A 25 0.46 12.27 -10.86
C SER A 25 -0.57 13.21 -11.47
N ILE A 26 -1.82 12.77 -11.64
CA ILE A 26 -2.94 13.59 -12.12
C ILE A 26 -3.18 14.78 -11.15
N TYR A 27 -3.15 14.50 -9.85
CA TYR A 27 -3.37 15.50 -8.81
C TYR A 27 -2.20 16.49 -8.64
N CYS A 28 -0.97 16.09 -8.98
CA CYS A 28 0.19 16.97 -8.96
C CYS A 28 0.10 18.10 -9.99
N VAL A 29 -0.53 17.84 -11.14
CA VAL A 29 -0.63 18.81 -12.25
C VAL A 29 -1.80 19.77 -12.04
N ASP A 30 -2.96 19.25 -11.61
CA ASP A 30 -4.22 20.01 -11.63
C ASP A 30 -4.64 20.64 -10.30
N VAL A 31 -4.07 20.22 -9.15
CA VAL A 31 -4.55 20.65 -7.82
C VAL A 31 -3.57 21.60 -7.13
N LYS A 32 -3.79 22.91 -7.31
CA LYS A 32 -3.05 23.98 -6.60
C LYS A 32 -3.15 23.92 -5.06
N LYS A 33 -4.11 23.19 -4.48
CA LYS A 33 -4.47 23.20 -3.05
C LYS A 33 -4.04 21.99 -2.21
N ALA A 34 -3.58 20.88 -2.79
CA ALA A 34 -3.20 19.67 -2.04
C ALA A 34 -1.77 19.14 -2.28
N PRO A 35 -0.79 19.96 -2.72
CA PRO A 35 0.49 19.41 -3.16
C PRO A 35 1.30 18.75 -2.03
N GLY A 36 1.05 19.12 -0.77
CA GLY A 36 1.69 18.50 0.39
C GLY A 36 1.24 17.05 0.65
N ASP A 37 -0.08 16.83 0.66
CA ASP A 37 -0.66 15.51 0.94
C ASP A 37 -0.36 14.53 -0.20
N VAL A 38 -0.43 14.98 -1.46
CA VAL A 38 -0.08 14.15 -2.63
C VAL A 38 1.38 13.72 -2.58
N ARG A 39 2.31 14.67 -2.32
CA ARG A 39 3.74 14.35 -2.20
C ARG A 39 4.03 13.40 -1.05
N ARG A 40 3.37 13.60 0.10
CA ARG A 40 3.50 12.70 1.24
C ARG A 40 2.97 11.31 0.92
N LEU A 41 1.83 11.22 0.24
CA LEU A 41 1.25 9.94 -0.18
C LEU A 41 2.18 9.20 -1.14
N LEU A 42 2.72 9.87 -2.16
CA LEU A 42 3.69 9.28 -3.08
C LEU A 42 4.90 8.71 -2.32
N LYS A 43 5.47 9.47 -1.39
CA LYS A 43 6.59 9.02 -0.57
C LYS A 43 6.27 7.79 0.28
N GLU A 44 5.08 7.73 0.88
CA GLU A 44 4.67 6.56 1.67
C GLU A 44 4.35 5.35 0.80
N VAL A 45 3.77 5.55 -0.38
CA VAL A 45 3.53 4.49 -1.38
C VAL A 45 4.85 3.89 -1.86
N ASP A 46 5.86 4.71 -2.16
CA ASP A 46 7.18 4.23 -2.58
C ASP A 46 7.85 3.40 -1.49
N ARG A 47 7.82 3.90 -0.25
CA ARG A 47 8.37 3.19 0.93
C ARG A 47 7.67 1.86 1.16
N LEU A 48 6.34 1.85 1.10
CA LEU A 48 5.55 0.64 1.28
C LEU A 48 5.81 -0.35 0.14
N THR A 49 5.95 0.13 -1.10
CA THR A 49 6.28 -0.72 -2.25
C THR A 49 7.60 -1.45 -2.05
N ALA A 50 8.62 -0.77 -1.52
CA ALA A 50 9.91 -1.41 -1.21
C ALA A 50 9.76 -2.56 -0.20
N VAL A 51 9.02 -2.32 0.90
CA VAL A 51 8.77 -3.33 1.95
C VAL A 51 7.97 -4.52 1.40
N ILE A 52 6.95 -4.27 0.58
CA ILE A 52 6.12 -5.33 0.01
C ILE A 52 6.91 -6.16 -1.02
N LYS A 53 7.77 -5.54 -1.83
CA LYS A 53 8.65 -6.27 -2.77
C LYS A 53 9.71 -7.10 -2.05
N GLU A 54 10.25 -6.60 -0.94
CA GLU A 54 11.13 -7.39 -0.09
C GLU A 54 10.39 -8.61 0.47
N LEU A 55 9.17 -8.43 0.99
CA LEU A 55 8.33 -9.53 1.42
C LEU A 55 8.08 -10.54 0.29
N GLU A 56 7.71 -10.07 -0.90
CA GLU A 56 7.51 -10.92 -2.08
C GLU A 56 8.74 -11.76 -2.41
N SER A 57 9.93 -11.13 -2.46
CA SER A 57 11.19 -11.82 -2.74
C SER A 57 11.53 -12.87 -1.67
N LEU A 58 11.27 -12.57 -0.41
CA LEU A 58 11.50 -13.51 0.69
C LEU A 58 10.58 -14.72 0.59
N LEU A 59 9.33 -14.55 0.17
CA LEU A 59 8.36 -15.63 0.02
C LEU A 59 8.60 -16.50 -1.22
N GLN A 60 9.21 -15.94 -2.26
CA GLN A 60 9.64 -16.69 -3.44
C GLN A 60 10.94 -17.49 -3.20
N SER A 61 11.66 -17.22 -2.11
CA SER A 61 12.88 -17.93 -1.74
C SER A 61 12.57 -19.36 -1.22
N PRO A 62 13.43 -20.36 -1.48
CA PRO A 62 13.28 -21.71 -0.94
C PRO A 62 13.22 -21.79 0.59
N LYS A 63 13.76 -20.78 1.28
CA LYS A 63 13.73 -20.64 2.74
C LYS A 63 12.52 -19.84 3.26
N GLY A 64 11.66 -19.34 2.37
CA GLY A 64 10.52 -18.48 2.69
C GLY A 64 9.28 -19.24 3.17
N SER A 65 9.28 -20.57 3.12
CA SER A 65 8.13 -21.43 3.43
C SER A 65 7.57 -21.24 4.84
N SER A 66 8.44 -21.03 5.85
CA SER A 66 8.02 -20.80 7.25
C SER A 66 7.36 -19.44 7.48
N LYS A 67 7.75 -18.40 6.71
CA LYS A 67 7.18 -17.03 6.78
C LYS A 67 5.69 -17.01 6.52
N LEU A 68 5.23 -17.98 5.75
CA LEU A 68 3.87 -18.05 5.24
C LEU A 68 2.89 -18.52 6.31
N GLU A 69 3.34 -19.03 7.45
CA GLU A 69 2.47 -19.54 8.51
C GLU A 69 1.91 -18.43 9.42
N SER A 70 2.54 -17.25 9.48
CA SER A 70 2.14 -16.15 10.38
C SER A 70 0.72 -15.63 10.06
N PRO A 71 -0.28 -15.86 10.94
CA PRO A 71 -1.64 -15.37 10.71
C PRO A 71 -1.71 -13.84 10.74
N THR A 72 -0.87 -13.22 11.56
CA THR A 72 -0.80 -11.76 11.70
C THR A 72 -0.26 -11.10 10.43
N LEU A 73 0.76 -11.68 9.79
CA LEU A 73 1.27 -11.19 8.50
C LEU A 73 0.19 -11.28 7.41
N ARG A 74 -0.52 -12.41 7.33
CA ARG A 74 -1.61 -12.62 6.38
C ARG A 74 -2.71 -11.58 6.54
N GLN A 75 -3.12 -11.31 7.77
CA GLN A 75 -4.12 -10.29 8.05
C GLN A 75 -3.62 -8.89 7.69
N ALA A 76 -2.37 -8.55 8.01
CA ALA A 76 -1.79 -7.24 7.68
C ALA A 76 -1.77 -6.98 6.17
N VAL A 77 -1.38 -7.98 5.36
CA VAL A 77 -1.39 -7.89 3.89
C VAL A 77 -2.83 -7.74 3.36
N PHE A 78 -3.77 -8.51 3.90
CA PHE A 78 -5.17 -8.43 3.48
C PHE A 78 -5.79 -7.06 3.78
N ASP A 79 -5.59 -6.55 5.00
CA ASP A 79 -6.07 -5.24 5.42
C ASP A 79 -5.46 -4.13 4.56
N LEU A 80 -4.16 -4.25 4.27
CA LEU A 80 -3.47 -3.30 3.40
C LEU A 80 -4.05 -3.32 1.99
N ARG A 81 -4.28 -4.50 1.41
CA ARG A 81 -4.91 -4.64 0.09
C ARG A 81 -6.28 -3.97 0.03
N ARG A 82 -7.11 -4.20 1.05
CA ARG A 82 -8.44 -3.58 1.14
C ARG A 82 -8.36 -2.06 1.21
N LEU A 83 -7.50 -1.52 2.09
CA LEU A 83 -7.28 -0.08 2.21
C LEU A 83 -6.87 0.54 0.87
N LEU A 84 -5.87 -0.05 0.20
CA LEU A 84 -5.35 0.47 -1.06
C LEU A 84 -6.40 0.39 -2.19
N ALA A 85 -7.23 -0.64 -2.22
CA ALA A 85 -8.33 -0.75 -3.17
C ALA A 85 -9.38 0.35 -2.96
N GLU A 86 -9.75 0.64 -1.71
CA GLU A 86 -10.65 1.74 -1.36
C GLU A 86 -10.05 3.11 -1.74
N MET A 87 -8.74 3.29 -1.56
CA MET A 87 -8.02 4.49 -1.99
C MET A 87 -8.04 4.67 -3.50
N VAL A 88 -7.74 3.62 -4.27
CA VAL A 88 -7.81 3.64 -5.73
C VAL A 88 -9.20 4.04 -6.20
N ALA A 89 -10.26 3.49 -5.59
CA ALA A 89 -11.62 3.85 -5.97
C ALA A 89 -11.91 5.35 -5.73
N LYS A 90 -11.45 5.92 -4.62
CA LYS A 90 -11.63 7.35 -4.33
C LYS A 90 -10.82 8.25 -5.25
N LEU A 91 -9.56 7.90 -5.51
CA LEU A 91 -8.70 8.59 -6.49
C LEU A 91 -9.31 8.55 -7.89
N ASP A 92 -9.84 7.40 -8.32
CA ASP A 92 -10.52 7.29 -9.61
C ASP A 92 -11.74 8.22 -9.71
N LEU A 93 -12.57 8.27 -8.66
CA LEU A 93 -13.72 9.18 -8.60
C LEU A 93 -13.32 10.66 -8.66
N GLY A 94 -12.26 11.06 -7.94
CA GLY A 94 -11.79 12.43 -7.96
C GLY A 94 -11.18 12.84 -9.30
N ALA A 95 -10.60 11.89 -10.05
CA ALA A 95 -9.98 12.12 -11.35
C ALA A 95 -11.00 12.20 -12.51
N LYS A 96 -12.21 11.63 -12.37
CA LYS A 96 -13.27 11.64 -13.41
C LYS A 96 -13.89 13.00 -13.70
N HIS A 97 -13.55 14.03 -12.94
CA HIS A 97 -14.07 15.38 -13.14
C HIS A 97 -13.28 16.10 -14.25
N ALA A 98 -13.94 17.04 -14.96
CA ALA A 98 -13.28 17.87 -15.99
C ALA A 98 -12.02 18.61 -15.48
N ARG A 99 -11.93 18.82 -14.16
CA ARG A 99 -10.69 19.13 -13.44
C ARG A 99 -10.58 18.20 -12.25
N ALA A 100 -9.46 17.52 -12.08
CA ALA A 100 -9.26 16.60 -10.97
C ALA A 100 -9.46 17.30 -9.61
N VAL A 101 -10.23 16.68 -8.72
CA VAL A 101 -10.48 17.18 -7.36
C VAL A 101 -9.93 16.19 -6.36
N TRP A 102 -9.06 16.66 -5.47
CA TRP A 102 -8.51 15.82 -4.41
C TRP A 102 -9.64 15.23 -3.56
N PRO A 103 -9.79 13.89 -3.52
CA PRO A 103 -11.01 13.27 -2.99
C PRO A 103 -10.99 13.09 -1.46
N PHE A 104 -9.84 13.30 -0.81
CA PHE A 104 -9.67 13.02 0.61
C PHE A 104 -9.80 14.28 1.46
N LYS A 105 -10.49 14.15 2.60
CA LYS A 105 -10.46 15.16 3.66
C LYS A 105 -9.13 15.05 4.44
N LYS A 106 -8.67 16.16 5.04
CA LYS A 106 -7.41 16.21 5.81
C LYS A 106 -7.33 15.14 6.92
N ARG A 107 -8.43 14.94 7.65
CA ARG A 107 -8.50 13.93 8.71
C ARG A 107 -8.38 12.51 8.13
N GLU A 108 -9.12 12.24 7.07
CA GLU A 108 -9.15 10.95 6.41
C GLU A 108 -7.78 10.56 5.83
N ILE A 109 -7.10 11.48 5.14
CA ILE A 109 -5.76 11.17 4.59
C ILE A 109 -4.72 10.93 5.70
N HIS A 110 -4.86 11.61 6.85
CA HIS A 110 -4.01 11.34 8.00
C HIS A 110 -4.26 9.95 8.62
N GLU A 111 -5.53 9.53 8.71
CA GLU A 111 -5.90 8.18 9.18
C GLU A 111 -5.37 7.09 8.23
N ILE A 112 -5.40 7.36 6.92
CA ILE A 112 -4.77 6.51 5.90
C ILE A 112 -3.27 6.39 6.14
N PHE A 113 -2.55 7.51 6.33
CA PHE A 113 -1.11 7.47 6.60
C PHE A 113 -0.78 6.69 7.87
N ALA A 114 -1.53 6.90 8.95
CA ALA A 114 -1.33 6.16 10.19
C ALA A 114 -1.56 4.64 9.99
N THR A 115 -2.53 4.27 9.17
CA THR A 115 -2.81 2.86 8.86
C THR A 115 -1.70 2.24 8.00
N ILE A 116 -1.23 2.94 6.97
CA ILE A 116 -0.09 2.49 6.13
C ILE A 116 1.14 2.26 7.01
N GLU A 117 1.49 3.22 7.87
CA GLU A 117 2.63 3.11 8.78
C GLU A 117 2.52 1.93 9.74
N ARG A 118 1.34 1.73 10.34
CA ARG A 118 1.08 0.60 11.23
C ARG A 118 1.24 -0.74 10.52
N GLN A 119 0.65 -0.89 9.33
CA GLN A 119 0.75 -2.15 8.58
C GLN A 119 2.17 -2.40 8.08
N LYS A 120 2.88 -1.36 7.64
CA LYS A 120 4.30 -1.43 7.28
C LYS A 120 5.14 -1.91 8.46
N ALA A 121 4.95 -1.37 9.66
CA ALA A 121 5.65 -1.79 10.86
C ALA A 121 5.36 -3.26 11.22
N ASN A 122 4.09 -3.68 11.14
CA ASN A 122 3.71 -5.08 11.36
C ASN A 122 4.41 -6.02 10.38
N ILE A 123 4.48 -5.65 9.10
CA ILE A 123 5.15 -6.46 8.08
C ILE A 123 6.66 -6.52 8.35
N LEU A 124 7.30 -5.38 8.62
CA LEU A 124 8.74 -5.31 8.92
C LEU A 124 9.11 -6.13 10.16
N LEU A 125 8.28 -6.16 11.20
CA LEU A 125 8.51 -7.02 12.36
C LEU A 125 8.54 -8.50 11.96
N ASN A 126 7.62 -8.94 11.10
CA ASN A 126 7.62 -10.31 10.59
C ASN A 126 8.82 -10.60 9.67
N ILE A 127 9.34 -9.59 8.95
CA ILE A 127 10.57 -9.71 8.16
C ILE A 127 11.81 -9.85 9.07
N ASN A 128 11.93 -9.00 10.10
CA ASN A 128 13.11 -8.88 10.95
C ASN A 128 13.25 -10.00 11.99
N ILE A 129 12.14 -10.47 12.59
CA ILE A 129 12.16 -11.57 13.57
C ILE A 129 12.86 -12.81 13.01
N GLU A 130 12.87 -12.98 11.70
CA GLU A 130 13.45 -14.14 11.03
C GLU A 130 14.86 -13.92 10.44
N GLN A 131 15.44 -12.71 10.56
CA GLN A 131 16.84 -12.47 10.20
C GLN A 131 17.81 -12.70 11.38
N THR A 132 17.28 -12.79 12.60
CA THR A 132 17.98 -13.16 13.85
C THR A 132 17.73 -14.61 14.21
#